data_AF-A0A916PB31-F1
#
_entry.id   AF-A0A916PB31-F1
#
_cell.length_a   1.000
_cell.length_b   1.000
_cell.length_c   1.000
_cell.angle_alpha   90.00
_cell.angle_beta   90.00
_cell.angle_gamma   90.00
#
_symmetry.space_group_name_H-M   'P 1'
#
loop_
_entity.id
_entity.type
_entity.pdbx_description
1 polymer ?
#
loop_
_entity_poly.entity_id
_entity_poly.type
_entity_poly.pdbx_seq_one_letter_code
_entity_poly.pdbx_strand_id
1 'polypeptide(L)'
;MAAVEAHERELVAAAIEGLSGIDGVRILGPTSMRDRGSPVAFVVEGVHAHDVGQVLDDGGVAVRVGHHCALPLHRRFGLAATARASFAVYNTADEVDRLVAGVRRSRHFFGRA
;
A
#
# COMPACT_ATOMS: atom_id res chain seq x y z
N MET A 1 7.13 11.54 20.14
CA MET A 1 8.38 10.76 19.99
C MET A 1 8.98 11.07 18.62
N ALA A 2 9.75 12.17 18.49
CA ALA A 2 10.11 12.74 17.19
C ALA A 2 10.93 11.80 16.28
N ALA A 3 11.83 10.99 16.84
CA ALA A 3 12.63 10.06 16.05
C ALA A 3 11.79 8.96 15.39
N VAL A 4 10.78 8.43 16.09
CA VAL A 4 9.86 7.41 15.55
C VAL A 4 9.02 8.00 14.41
N GLU A 5 8.50 9.21 14.61
CA GLU A 5 7.72 9.91 13.60
C GLU A 5 8.56 10.20 12.34
N ALA A 6 9.81 10.64 12.50
CA ALA A 6 10.71 10.87 11.38
C ALA A 6 11.00 9.58 10.60
N HIS A 7 11.28 8.48 11.29
CA HIS A 7 11.50 7.16 10.68
C HIS A 7 10.28 6.67 9.90
N GLU A 8 9.09 6.68 10.52
CA GLU A 8 7.85 6.27 9.83
C GLU A 8 7.53 7.18 8.64
N ARG A 9 7.82 8.49 8.75
CA ARG A 9 7.63 9.45 7.67
C ARG A 9 8.51 9.13 6.47
N GLU A 10 9.76 8.71 6.67
CA GLU A 10 10.66 8.28 5.60
C GLU A 10 10.14 7.04 4.88
N LEU A 11 9.70 6.02 5.62
CA LEU A 11 9.14 4.79 5.04
C LEU A 11 7.85 5.05 4.26
N VAL A 12 6.95 5.89 4.79
CA VAL A 12 5.70 6.26 4.10
C VAL A 12 5.98 7.05 2.83
N ALA A 13 6.95 7.97 2.86
CA ALA A 13 7.35 8.73 1.68
C ALA A 13 7.89 7.80 0.57
N ALA A 14 8.81 6.89 0.92
CA ALA A 14 9.36 5.91 0.00
C ALA A 14 8.28 4.97 -0.58
N ALA A 15 7.33 4.52 0.26
CA ALA A 15 6.22 3.68 -0.18
C ALA A 15 5.28 4.42 -1.14
N ILE A 16 4.95 5.68 -0.86
CA ILE A 16 4.13 6.50 -1.75
C ILE A 16 4.84 6.70 -3.09
N GLU A 17 6.12 7.08 -3.09
CA GLU A 17 6.92 7.27 -4.31
C GLU A 17 6.97 5.98 -5.14
N GLY A 18 7.36 4.86 -4.52
CA GLY A 18 7.50 3.58 -5.21
C GLY A 18 6.18 3.04 -5.77
N LEU A 19 5.09 3.16 -5.03
CA LEU A 19 3.75 2.72 -5.48
C LEU A 19 3.17 3.66 -6.56
N SER A 20 3.38 4.98 -6.45
CA SER A 20 2.96 5.94 -7.48
C SER A 20 3.69 5.75 -8.81
N GLY A 21 4.88 5.13 -8.80
CA GLY A 21 5.61 4.76 -10.01
C GLY A 21 5.11 3.50 -10.71
N ILE A 22 4.04 2.86 -10.23
CA ILE A 22 3.45 1.65 -10.84
C ILE A 22 2.16 2.03 -11.57
N ASP A 23 2.13 1.78 -12.88
CA ASP A 23 0.93 2.02 -13.68
C ASP A 23 -0.28 1.22 -13.16
N GLY A 24 -1.44 1.87 -13.14
CA GLY A 24 -2.69 1.31 -12.59
C GLY A 24 -2.74 1.21 -11.06
N VAL A 25 -1.73 1.65 -10.31
CA VAL A 25 -1.80 1.74 -8.84
C VAL A 25 -2.36 3.09 -8.43
N ARG A 26 -3.42 3.06 -7.61
CA ARG A 26 -4.01 4.27 -7.03
C ARG A 26 -3.93 4.23 -5.51
N ILE A 27 -3.20 5.19 -4.94
CA ILE A 27 -3.13 5.43 -3.50
C ILE A 27 -4.39 6.18 -3.04
N LEU A 28 -4.91 5.82 -1.87
CA LEU A 28 -5.98 6.53 -1.20
C LEU A 28 -5.42 7.51 -0.16
N GLY A 29 -5.89 8.75 -0.20
CA GLY A 29 -5.44 9.86 0.64
C GLY A 29 -4.32 10.71 0.01
N PRO A 30 -3.75 11.68 0.75
CA PRO A 30 -2.75 12.63 0.22
C PRO A 30 -1.44 11.96 -0.25
N THR A 31 -0.97 12.22 -1.47
CA THR A 31 0.34 11.70 -1.92
C THR A 31 1.51 12.59 -1.48
N SER A 32 1.24 13.73 -0.85
CA SER A 32 2.25 14.53 -0.16
C SER A 32 2.39 14.11 1.30
N MET A 33 3.53 14.43 1.93
CA MET A 33 3.73 14.20 3.37
C MET A 33 2.99 15.20 4.27
N ARG A 34 2.21 16.14 3.73
CA ARG A 34 1.34 17.04 4.50
C ARG A 34 0.11 16.28 4.96
N ASP A 35 -0.17 16.29 6.27
CA ASP A 35 -1.28 15.58 6.92
C ASP A 35 -1.31 14.06 6.59
N ARG A 36 -0.12 13.47 6.40
CA ARG A 36 0.09 12.07 6.04
C ARG A 36 0.90 11.38 7.11
N GLY A 37 0.42 10.24 7.58
CA GLY A 37 1.17 9.27 8.37
C GLY A 37 1.04 7.86 7.79
N SER A 38 1.51 6.88 8.56
CA SER A 38 1.14 5.47 8.35
C SER A 38 -0.36 5.31 8.67
N PRO A 39 -1.19 4.70 7.81
CA PRO A 39 -0.84 3.74 6.75
C PRO A 39 -0.98 4.25 5.30
N VAL A 40 -0.50 3.44 4.35
CA VAL A 40 -0.68 3.63 2.89
C VAL A 40 -1.67 2.58 2.36
N ALA A 41 -2.90 3.03 2.07
CA ALA A 41 -3.93 2.21 1.43
C ALA A 41 -3.93 2.44 -0.09
N PHE A 42 -4.08 1.38 -0.87
CA PHE A 42 -4.03 1.44 -2.33
C PHE A 42 -4.90 0.37 -2.99
N VAL A 43 -5.18 0.59 -4.27
CA VAL A 43 -5.78 -0.38 -5.18
C VAL A 43 -4.90 -0.55 -6.42
N VAL A 44 -4.97 -1.72 -7.02
CA VAL A 44 -4.35 -2.04 -8.31
C VAL A 44 -5.50 -2.24 -9.30
N GLU A 45 -5.55 -1.43 -10.35
CA GLU A 45 -6.60 -1.53 -11.35
C GLU A 45 -6.65 -2.95 -11.96
N GLY A 46 -7.85 -3.47 -12.16
CA GLY A 46 -8.06 -4.82 -12.73
C GLY A 46 -7.71 -5.98 -11.80
N VAL A 47 -7.20 -5.73 -10.58
CA VAL A 47 -6.81 -6.79 -9.63
C VAL A 47 -7.59 -6.63 -8.33
N HIS A 48 -8.22 -7.71 -7.88
CA HIS A 48 -8.96 -7.66 -6.62
C HIS A 48 -7.98 -7.53 -5.43
N ALA A 49 -8.33 -6.73 -4.42
CA ALA A 49 -7.42 -6.45 -3.30
C ALA A 49 -6.93 -7.72 -2.59
N HIS A 50 -7.77 -8.77 -2.51
CA HIS A 50 -7.36 -10.06 -1.91
C HIS A 50 -6.31 -10.79 -2.75
N ASP A 51 -6.35 -10.67 -4.08
CA ASP A 51 -5.36 -11.29 -4.97
C ASP A 51 -4.02 -10.55 -4.87
N VAL A 52 -4.06 -9.22 -4.71
CA VAL A 52 -2.86 -8.42 -4.39
C VAL A 52 -2.25 -8.90 -3.07
N GLY A 53 -3.09 -9.06 -2.04
CA GLY A 53 -2.66 -9.57 -0.73
C GLY A 53 -2.02 -10.96 -0.82
N GLN A 54 -2.61 -11.87 -1.59
CA GLN A 54 -2.09 -13.22 -1.78
C GLN A 54 -0.72 -13.22 -2.47
N VAL A 55 -0.56 -12.44 -3.54
CA VAL A 55 0.73 -12.34 -4.24
C VAL A 55 1.82 -11.77 -3.33
N LEU A 56 1.47 -10.79 -2.49
CA LEU A 56 2.38 -10.22 -1.50
C LEU A 56 2.77 -11.26 -0.43
N ASP A 57 1.80 -12.01 0.08
CA ASP A 57 2.02 -13.08 1.06
C ASP A 57 2.94 -14.18 0.52
N ASP A 58 2.75 -14.61 -0.74
CA ASP A 58 3.66 -15.55 -1.41
C ASP A 58 5.12 -15.04 -1.46
N GLY A 59 5.32 -13.71 -1.45
CA GLY A 59 6.62 -13.05 -1.40
C GLY A 59 7.13 -12.75 0.03
N GLY A 60 6.41 -13.23 1.04
CA GLY A 60 6.69 -12.98 2.44
C GLY A 60 6.44 -11.53 2.88
N VAL A 61 5.52 -10.82 2.22
CA VAL A 61 5.12 -9.44 2.55
C VAL A 61 3.70 -9.44 3.10
N ALA A 62 3.58 -9.28 4.42
CA ALA A 62 2.28 -9.25 5.09
C ALA A 62 1.62 -7.86 4.97
N VAL A 63 0.47 -7.81 4.30
CA VAL A 63 -0.43 -6.64 4.29
C VAL A 63 -1.82 -7.04 4.75
N ARG A 64 -2.67 -6.04 5.04
CA ARG A 64 -4.10 -6.30 5.28
C ARG A 64 -4.90 -5.90 4.05
N VAL A 65 -5.91 -6.71 3.72
CA VAL A 65 -6.90 -6.43 2.67
C VAL A 65 -8.29 -6.31 3.28
N GLY A 66 -9.17 -5.56 2.60
CA GLY A 66 -10.58 -5.40 2.99
C GLY A 66 -10.95 -3.95 3.28
N HIS A 67 -11.91 -3.75 4.18
CA HIS A 67 -12.43 -2.43 4.52
C HIS A 67 -11.66 -1.72 5.64
N HIS A 68 -10.77 -2.44 6.34
CA HIS A 68 -10.04 -1.95 7.52
C HIS A 68 -10.93 -1.35 8.61
N CYS A 69 -12.10 -1.96 8.85
CA CYS A 69 -13.14 -1.45 9.75
C CYS A 69 -13.67 -0.04 9.37
N ALA A 70 -13.43 0.42 8.15
CA ALA A 70 -13.82 1.72 7.62
C ALA A 70 -14.75 1.57 6.39
N LEU A 71 -15.79 0.72 6.51
CA LEU A 71 -16.74 0.43 5.42
C LEU A 71 -17.41 1.70 4.83
N PRO A 72 -17.86 2.69 5.64
CA PRO A 72 -18.44 3.91 5.07
C PRO A 72 -17.47 4.70 4.17
N LEU A 73 -16.18 4.73 4.52
CA LEU A 73 -15.15 5.38 3.71
C LEU A 73 -14.94 4.64 2.38
N HIS A 74 -14.92 3.31 2.41
CA HIS A 74 -14.83 2.48 1.21
C HIS A 74 -16.03 2.70 0.27
N ARG A 75 -17.25 2.78 0.83
CA ARG A 75 -18.46 3.14 0.08
C ARG A 75 -18.36 4.52 -0.56
N ARG A 76 -17.84 5.53 0.15
CA ARG A 76 -17.60 6.88 -0.40
C ARG A 76 -16.66 6.85 -1.60
N PHE A 77 -15.64 5.99 -1.58
CA PHE A 77 -14.71 5.82 -2.70
C PHE A 77 -15.20 4.86 -3.79
N GLY A 78 -16.38 4.25 -3.64
CA GLY A 78 -16.89 3.26 -4.59
C GLY A 78 -16.06 1.98 -4.66
N LEU A 79 -15.37 1.63 -3.57
CA LEU A 79 -14.46 0.47 -3.52
C LEU A 79 -15.01 -0.61 -2.59
N ALA A 80 -14.93 -1.87 -3.02
CA ALA A 80 -15.25 -3.00 -2.16
C ALA A 80 -14.14 -3.26 -1.12
N ALA A 81 -12.87 -3.11 -1.50
CA ALA A 81 -11.75 -3.35 -0.61
C ALA A 81 -10.51 -2.59 -1.09
N THR A 82 -9.56 -2.39 -0.18
CA THR A 82 -8.21 -1.92 -0.51
C THR A 82 -7.16 -2.87 0.09
N ALA A 83 -5.96 -2.83 -0.45
CA ALA A 83 -4.77 -3.33 0.24
C ALA A 83 -4.19 -2.18 1.07
N ARG A 84 -3.59 -2.51 2.21
CA ARG A 84 -3.01 -1.50 3.10
C ARG A 84 -1.71 -2.00 3.72
N ALA A 85 -0.64 -1.26 3.43
CA ALA A 85 0.63 -1.36 4.12
C ALA A 85 0.67 -0.35 5.27
N SER A 86 0.96 -0.83 6.48
CA SER A 86 1.09 -0.02 7.68
C SER A 86 2.49 -0.23 8.24
N PHE A 87 3.27 0.84 8.33
CA PHE A 87 4.63 0.81 8.88
C PHE A 87 4.63 1.16 10.37
N ALA A 88 5.66 0.67 11.05
CA ALA A 88 5.97 0.90 12.45
C ALA A 88 7.49 1.11 12.64
N VAL A 89 7.91 1.41 13.87
CA VAL A 89 9.31 1.71 14.24
C VAL A 89 10.36 0.68 13.80
N TYR A 90 9.98 -0.59 13.65
CA TYR A 90 10.91 -1.67 13.31
C TYR A 90 11.02 -1.95 11.81
N ASN A 91 10.17 -1.33 10.98
CA ASN A 91 10.23 -1.56 9.54
C ASN A 91 11.43 -0.87 8.91
N THR A 92 11.86 -1.38 7.75
CA THR A 92 13.05 -0.89 7.05
C THR A 92 12.74 -0.43 5.62
N ALA A 93 13.66 0.33 5.02
CA ALA A 93 13.56 0.71 3.61
C ALA A 93 13.54 -0.52 2.69
N ASP A 94 14.35 -1.54 2.97
CA ASP A 94 14.34 -2.81 2.23
C ASP A 94 12.96 -3.50 2.22
N GLU A 95 12.20 -3.40 3.31
CA GLU A 95 10.82 -3.93 3.36
C GLU A 95 9.86 -3.11 2.49
N VAL A 96 10.07 -1.78 2.38
CA VAL A 96 9.34 -0.94 1.43
C VAL A 96 9.65 -1.36 -0.01
N ASP A 97 10.92 -1.61 -0.33
CA ASP A 97 11.32 -2.08 -1.66
C ASP A 97 10.69 -3.43 -2.01
N ARG A 98 10.68 -4.38 -1.06
CA ARG A 98 10.01 -5.68 -1.21
C ARG A 98 8.50 -5.52 -1.43
N LEU A 99 7.84 -4.61 -0.71
CA LEU A 99 6.43 -4.29 -0.92
C LEU A 99 6.19 -3.77 -2.35
N VAL A 100 6.95 -2.77 -2.79
CA VAL A 100 6.79 -2.15 -4.12
C VAL A 100 7.04 -3.19 -5.22
N ALA A 101 8.09 -3.99 -5.10
CA ALA A 101 8.38 -5.09 -6.03
C ALA A 101 7.24 -6.13 -6.07
N GLY A 102 6.69 -6.49 -4.91
CA GLY A 102 5.55 -7.41 -4.82
C GLY A 102 4.28 -6.86 -5.48
N VAL A 103 3.99 -5.56 -5.33
CA VAL A 103 2.85 -4.92 -6.01
C VAL A 103 3.06 -4.90 -7.53
N ARG A 104 4.28 -4.61 -8.02
CA ARG A 104 4.61 -4.72 -9.45
C ARG A 104 4.38 -6.13 -9.98
N ARG A 105 4.82 -7.15 -9.24
CA ARG A 105 4.58 -8.56 -9.57
C ARG A 105 3.08 -8.87 -9.64
N SER A 106 2.28 -8.39 -8.69
CA SER A 106 0.83 -8.59 -8.70
C SER A 106 0.17 -7.97 -9.93
N ARG A 107 0.52 -6.72 -10.27
CA ARG A 107 0.04 -6.07 -11.49
C ARG A 107 0.48 -6.82 -12.75
N HIS A 108 1.69 -7.34 -12.81
CA HIS A 108 2.14 -8.12 -13.97
C HIS A 108 1.44 -9.49 -14.08
N PHE A 109 1.20 -10.15 -12.95
CA PHE A 109 0.58 -11.47 -12.92
C PHE A 109 -0.90 -11.45 -13.33
N PHE A 110 -1.65 -10.44 -12.89
CA PHE A 110 -3.10 -10.33 -13.15
C PHE A 110 -3.47 -9.28 -14.20
N GLY A 111 -2.64 -8.27 -14.41
CA GLY A 111 -2.83 -7.25 -15.42
C GLY A 111 -2.64 -7.88 -16.79
N ARG A 112 -3.75 -8.10 -17.49
CA ARG A 112 -3.72 -8.44 -18.91
C ARG A 112 -3.04 -7.29 -19.67
N ALA A 113 -2.14 -7.68 -20.59
CA ALA A 113 -1.45 -6.78 -21.52
C ALA A 113 -2.44 -5.91 -22.33
#